data_AF-A0A960E9Y8-F1
#
_entry.id   AF-A0A960E9Y8-F1
#
_cell.length_a   1.000
_cell.length_b   1.000
_cell.length_c   1.000
_cell.angle_alpha   90.00
_cell.angle_beta   90.00
_cell.angle_gamma   90.00
#
_symmetry.space_group_name_H-M   'P 1'
#
loop_
_entity.id
_entity.type
_entity.pdbx_description
1 polymer ?
#
loop_
_entity_poly.entity_id
_entity_poly.type
_entity_poly.pdbx_seq_one_letter_code
_entity_poly.pdbx_strand_id
1 'polypeptide(L)' 'GEHLFAVERLVVSPAAGIFTPASIASGDTIEVGTVIGTVGEHEVRSPFRGILQSFIAVDTERVTSRQPIAWLRTD' A
#
# COMPACT_ATOMS: atom_id res chain seq x y z
N GLY A 1 -15.74 23.86 -13.29
CA GLY A 1 -14.68 22.84 -13.39
C GLY A 1 -15.17 21.63 -12.63
N GLU A 2 -15.12 20.45 -13.23
CA GLU A 2 -15.55 19.22 -12.57
C GLU A 2 -14.61 18.89 -11.41
N HIS A 3 -15.16 18.77 -10.21
CA HIS A 3 -14.42 18.29 -9.06
C HIS A 3 -14.50 16.76 -9.10
N LEU A 4 -13.49 16.11 -9.66
CA LEU A 4 -13.36 14.66 -9.59
C LEU A 4 -13.00 14.31 -8.13
N PHE A 5 -13.99 13.89 -7.35
CA PHE A 5 -13.78 13.39 -5.99
C PHE A 5 -13.20 11.98 -6.08
N ALA A 6 -11.88 11.86 -6.10
CA ALA A 6 -11.23 10.57 -5.91
C ALA A 6 -10.91 10.39 -4.42
N VAL A 7 -11.23 9.22 -3.86
CA VAL A 7 -10.93 8.95 -2.44
C VAL A 7 -9.53 8.37 -2.31
N GLU A 8 -8.74 8.95 -1.41
CA GLU A 8 -7.40 8.49 -1.10
C GLU A 8 -7.41 7.54 0.09
N ARG A 9 -6.71 6.41 -0.03
CA ARG A 9 -6.67 5.36 0.99
C ARG A 9 -5.24 4.90 1.25
N LEU A 10 -4.91 4.75 2.53
CA LEU A 10 -3.60 4.26 2.96
C LEU A 10 -3.68 2.78 3.31
N VAL A 11 -2.78 1.99 2.74
CA VAL A 11 -2.46 0.64 3.24
C VAL A 11 -1.38 0.81 4.29
N VAL A 12 -1.58 0.19 5.46
CA VAL A 12 -0.69 0.33 6.61
C VAL A 12 -0.04 -0.99 6.97
N SER A 13 1.11 -0.92 7.62
CA SER A 13 1.84 -2.09 8.07
C SER A 13 1.04 -2.89 9.10
N PRO A 14 0.92 -4.22 8.97
CA PRO A 14 0.26 -5.06 9.97
C PRO A 14 1.11 -5.21 11.25
N ALA A 15 2.43 -5.09 11.14
CA ALA A 15 3.38 -5.37 12.22
C ALA A 15 4.58 -4.39 12.19
N ALA A 16 5.47 -4.48 13.19
CA ALA A 16 6.78 -3.86 13.08
C ALA A 16 7.76 -4.83 12.41
N GLY A 17 8.69 -4.32 11.59
CA GLY A 17 9.64 -5.17 10.87
C GLY A 17 10.32 -4.45 9.72
N ILE A 18 11.01 -5.21 8.88
CA ILE A 18 11.62 -4.71 7.64
C ILE A 18 10.61 -4.88 6.51
N PHE A 19 10.31 -3.81 5.80
CA PHE A 19 9.44 -3.83 4.63
C PHE A 19 10.18 -4.32 3.38
N THR A 20 9.53 -5.17 2.59
CA THR A 20 9.99 -5.61 1.26
C THR A 20 8.82 -5.53 0.28
N PRO A 21 8.89 -4.72 -0.78
CA PRO A 21 7.78 -4.52 -1.70
C PRO A 21 7.59 -5.72 -2.64
N ALA A 22 6.35 -5.97 -3.04
CA ALA A 22 6.05 -6.88 -4.15
C ALA A 22 6.44 -6.21 -5.49
N SER A 23 6.56 -7.01 -6.57
CA SER A 23 6.74 -6.48 -7.94
C SER A 23 5.45 -5.87 -8.47
N ILE A 24 5.09 -4.70 -7.94
CA ILE A 24 3.93 -3.88 -8.29
C ILE A 24 4.42 -2.45 -8.49
N ALA A 25 3.94 -1.77 -9.53
CA ALA A 25 4.33 -0.41 -9.86
C ALA A 25 3.18 0.59 -9.62
N SER A 26 3.55 1.86 -9.45
CA SER A 26 2.59 2.96 -9.52
C SER A 26 1.79 2.90 -10.83
N GLY A 27 0.47 3.07 -10.72
CA GLY A 27 -0.46 2.92 -11.83
C GLY A 27 -1.13 1.55 -11.91
N ASP A 28 -0.61 0.53 -11.21
CA ASP A 28 -1.23 -0.79 -11.20
C ASP A 28 -2.56 -0.79 -10.44
N THR A 29 -3.50 -1.58 -10.95
CA THR A 29 -4.77 -1.87 -10.27
C THR A 29 -4.52 -2.89 -9.16
N ILE A 30 -4.93 -2.53 -7.95
CA ILE A 30 -4.89 -3.37 -6.76
C ILE A 30 -6.30 -3.85 -6.47
N GLU A 31 -6.49 -5.16 -6.35
CA GLU A 31 -7.74 -5.75 -5.87
C GLU A 31 -7.70 -5.96 -4.35
N VAL A 32 -8.87 -6.05 -3.71
CA VAL A 32 -8.96 -6.32 -2.26
C VAL A 32 -8.23 -7.64 -1.94
N GLY A 33 -7.37 -7.61 -0.93
CA GLY A 33 -6.59 -8.75 -0.47
C GLY A 33 -5.26 -8.96 -1.20
N THR A 34 -4.97 -8.18 -2.25
CA THR A 34 -3.68 -8.20 -2.95
C THR A 34 -2.54 -7.94 -1.96
N VAL A 35 -1.51 -8.79 -2.01
CA VAL A 35 -0.28 -8.62 -1.23
C VAL A 35 0.60 -7.59 -1.94
N ILE A 36 0.84 -6.45 -1.30
CA ILE A 36 1.66 -5.36 -1.86
C ILE A 36 3.13 -5.40 -1.37
N GLY A 37 3.44 -6.33 -0.50
CA GLY A 37 4.76 -6.58 0.06
C GLY A 37 4.66 -7.34 1.37
N THR A 38 5.78 -7.46 2.08
CA THR A 38 5.85 -8.08 3.40
C THR A 38 6.54 -7.17 4.40
N VAL A 39 6.23 -7.35 5.69
CA VAL A 39 6.95 -6.76 6.82
C VAL A 39 7.41 -7.89 7.73
N GLY A 40 8.68 -8.26 7.61
CA GLY A 40 9.16 -9.56 8.10
C GLY A 40 8.36 -10.70 7.46
N GLU A 41 7.82 -11.59 8.29
CA GLU A 41 6.98 -12.73 7.84
C GLU A 41 5.51 -12.36 7.58
N HIS A 42 5.10 -11.09 7.82
CA HIS A 42 3.71 -10.68 7.70
C HIS A 42 3.43 -10.07 6.34
N GLU A 43 2.44 -10.58 5.62
CA GLU A 43 1.98 -9.98 4.37
C GLU A 43 1.28 -8.64 4.62
N VAL A 44 1.67 -7.62 3.85
CA VAL A 44 0.92 -6.36 3.76
C VAL A 44 -0.13 -6.53 2.67
N ARG A 45 -1.38 -6.73 3.07
CA ARG A 45 -2.52 -6.89 2.15
C ARG A 45 -3.31 -5.59 2.05
N SER A 46 -3.68 -5.20 0.83
CA SER A 46 -4.58 -4.06 0.62
C SER A 46 -6.01 -4.41 1.07
N PRO A 47 -6.63 -3.64 1.99
CA PRO A 47 -8.05 -3.80 2.31
C PRO A 47 -8.95 -3.08 1.28
N PHE A 48 -8.37 -2.49 0.23
CA PHE A 48 -9.06 -1.65 -0.72
C PHE A 48 -8.77 -2.08 -2.15
N ARG A 49 -9.77 -1.97 -3.02
CA ARG A 49 -9.57 -1.91 -4.47
C ARG A 49 -9.20 -0.49 -4.87
N GLY A 50 -8.23 -0.30 -5.77
CA GLY A 50 -7.87 1.01 -6.29
C GLY A 50 -6.58 1.01 -7.11
N ILE A 51 -6.16 2.18 -7.57
CA ILE A 51 -4.91 2.38 -8.32
C ILE A 51 -3.80 2.74 -7.34
N LEU A 52 -2.72 1.94 -7.32
CA LEU A 52 -1.53 2.28 -6.54
C LEU A 52 -0.95 3.59 -7.05
N GLN A 53 -0.87 4.61 -6.19
CA GLN A 53 -0.24 5.88 -6.55
C GLN A 53 1.27 5.83 -6.28
N SER A 54 1.67 5.39 -5.09
CA SER A 54 3.06 5.16 -4.72
C SER A 54 3.16 4.29 -3.46
N PHE A 55 4.30 3.60 -3.32
CA PHE A 55 4.77 3.19 -2.00
C PHE A 55 5.25 4.42 -1.21
N ILE A 56 4.99 4.42 0.09
CA ILE A 56 5.45 5.42 1.06
C ILE A 56 6.70 4.89 1.77
N ALA A 57 6.66 3.64 2.18
CA ALA A 57 7.83 2.95 2.73
C ALA A 57 8.73 2.47 1.59
N VAL A 58 10.05 2.61 1.74
CA VAL A 58 11.02 2.12 0.77
C VAL A 58 11.47 0.69 1.08
N ASP A 59 12.03 0.00 0.10
CA ASP A 59 12.59 -1.33 0.31
C ASP A 59 13.64 -1.31 1.44
N THR A 60 13.62 -2.33 2.27
CA THR A 60 14.43 -2.51 3.48
C THR A 60 14.17 -1.53 4.63
N GLU A 61 13.18 -0.64 4.51
CA GLU A 61 12.82 0.29 5.57
C GLU A 61 12.34 -0.45 6.83
N ARG A 62 12.81 -0.04 8.00
CA ARG A 62 12.26 -0.51 9.29
C ARG A 62 11.00 0.27 9.62
N VAL A 63 9.87 -0.41 9.61
CA VAL A 63 8.55 0.17 9.87
C VAL A 63 7.97 -0.27 11.21
N THR A 64 6.98 0.48 11.69
CA THR A 64 6.18 0.17 12.88
C THR A 64 4.76 -0.30 12.50
N SER A 65 4.03 -0.91 13.44
CA SER A 65 2.63 -1.28 13.19
C SER A 65 1.78 -0.05 12.89
N ARG A 66 0.90 -0.17 11.89
CA ARG A 66 0.06 0.89 11.33
C ARG A 66 0.81 2.04 10.63
N GLN A 67 2.12 1.95 10.48
CA GLN A 67 2.85 2.90 9.64
C GLN A 67 2.36 2.79 8.19
N PRO A 68 2.11 3.91 7.48
CA PRO A 68 1.71 3.88 6.07
C PRO A 68 2.76 3.18 5.19
N ILE A 69 2.32 2.24 4.36
CA ILE A 69 3.16 1.49 3.42
C ILE A 69 2.92 1.96 1.99
N ALA A 70 1.65 2.16 1.61
CA ALA A 70 1.28 2.57 0.26
C ALA A 70 0.05 3.45 0.28
N TRP A 71 -0.09 4.25 -0.78
CA TRP A 71 -1.24 5.10 -1.02
C TRP A 71 -1.94 4.69 -2.32
N LEU A 72 -3.24 4.44 -2.21
CA LEU A 72 -4.13 4.12 -3.33
C LEU A 72 -5.12 5.25 -3.55
N ARG A 73 -5.46 5.46 -4.81
CA ARG A 73 -6.62 6.24 -5.22
C ARG A 73 -7.74 5.29 -5.59
N THR A 74 -8.95 5.56 -5.12
CA THR A 74 -10.15 4.84 -5.53
C THR A 74 -11.12 5.77 -6.22
N ASP A 75 -11.82 5.21 -7.17
CA ASP A 75 -13.14 5.62 -7.64
C ASP A 75 -14.18 5.65 -6.50
#